data_AF-A0A377JNS4-F1
#
_entry.id   AF-A0A377JNS4-F1
#
_cell.length_a   1.000
_cell.length_b   1.000
_cell.length_c   1.000
_cell.angle_alpha   90.00
_cell.angle_beta   90.00
_cell.angle_gamma   90.00
#
_symmetry.space_group_name_H-M   'P 1'
#
loop_
_entity.id
_entity.type
_entity.pdbx_description
1 polymer ?
#
loop_
_entity_poly.entity_id
_entity_poly.type
_entity_poly.pdbx_seq_one_letter_code
_entity_poly.pdbx_strand_id
1 'polypeptide(L)' 'MTLILENVDSKLLQVIESLKGLKSDLKITKEPESKSDFESVREQLKNKLQDPEIRSVFERLKDK' A
#
# COMPACT_ATOMS: atom_id res chain seq x y z
N MET A 1 -13.18 -27.91 -3.02
CA MET A 1 -13.74 -27.00 -2.00
C MET A 1 -12.87 -25.75 -1.97
N THR A 2 -13.48 -24.57 -1.88
CA THR A 2 -12.77 -23.28 -1.90
C THR A 2 -13.11 -22.51 -0.64
N LEU A 3 -12.12 -21.89 -0.02
CA LEU A 3 -12.29 -21.02 1.14
C LEU A 3 -11.87 -19.61 0.73
N ILE A 4 -12.71 -18.62 1.02
CA ILE A 4 -12.42 -17.20 0.84
C ILE A 4 -12.33 -16.59 2.23
N LEU A 5 -11.29 -15.78 2.45
CA LEU A 5 -11.02 -15.14 3.73
C LEU A 5 -10.85 -13.64 3.49
N GLU A 6 -11.64 -12.83 4.20
CA GLU A 6 -11.63 -11.38 4.12
C GLU A 6 -11.00 -10.78 5.37
N ASN A 7 -10.39 -9.59 5.24
CA ASN A 7 -9.75 -8.87 6.36
C ASN A 7 -8.66 -9.68 7.08
N VAL A 8 -7.92 -10.49 6.32
CA VAL A 8 -6.85 -11.33 6.84
C VAL A 8 -5.65 -10.48 7.22
N ASP A 9 -5.17 -10.62 8.45
CA ASP A 9 -3.96 -9.95 8.91
C ASP A 9 -2.69 -10.63 8.36
N SER A 10 -1.55 -9.94 8.47
CA SER A 10 -0.28 -10.43 7.94
C SER A 10 0.18 -11.76 8.55
N LYS A 11 -0.13 -11.98 9.84
CA LYS A 11 0.23 -13.19 10.57
C LYS A 11 -0.56 -14.40 10.07
N LEU A 12 -1.87 -14.24 9.88
CA LEU A 12 -2.74 -15.30 9.40
C LEU A 12 -2.49 -15.59 7.92
N LEU A 13 -2.10 -14.58 7.14
CA LEU A 13 -1.60 -14.75 5.77
C LEU A 13 -0.36 -15.66 5.72
N GLN A 14 0.63 -15.42 6.58
CA GLN A 14 1.83 -16.27 6.67
C GLN A 14 1.52 -17.72 7.05
N VAL A 15 0.56 -17.92 7.96
CA VAL A 15 0.10 -19.27 8.33
C VAL A 15 -0.52 -19.97 7.13
N ILE A 16 -1.38 -19.28 6.37
CA ILE A 16 -2.01 -19.84 5.16
C ILE A 16 -0.95 -20.19 4.10
N GLU A 17 0.06 -19.34 3.91
CA GLU A 17 1.17 -19.64 2.99
C GLU A 17 1.96 -20.87 3.42
N SER A 18 2.14 -21.05 4.74
CA SER A 18 2.83 -22.23 5.29
C SER A 18 2.10 -23.54 4.99
N LEU A 19 0.77 -23.51 4.83
CA LEU A 19 -0.02 -24.69 4.45
C LEU A 19 0.32 -25.21 3.04
N LYS A 20 0.86 -24.36 2.16
CA LYS A 20 1.32 -24.77 0.83
C LYS A 20 2.47 -25.78 0.90
N GLY A 21 3.27 -25.73 1.97
CA GLY A 21 4.33 -26.73 2.22
C GLY A 21 3.79 -28.11 2.60
N LEU A 22 2.57 -28.17 3.14
CA LEU A 22 1.92 -29.42 3.56
C LEU A 22 1.05 -30.03 2.46
N LYS A 23 0.52 -29.18 1.56
CA LYS A 23 -0.39 -29.59 0.50
C LYS A 23 0.02 -28.95 -0.82
N SER A 24 0.78 -29.70 -1.61
CA SER A 24 1.43 -29.21 -2.85
C SER A 24 0.46 -28.75 -3.93
N ASP A 25 -0.78 -29.23 -3.91
CA ASP A 25 -1.86 -28.83 -4.83
C ASP A 25 -2.66 -27.60 -4.33
N LEU A 26 -2.31 -27.03 -3.18
CA LEU A 26 -3.00 -25.86 -2.63
C LEU A 26 -2.70 -24.60 -3.46
N LYS A 27 -3.75 -24.04 -4.08
CA LYS A 27 -3.69 -22.77 -4.81
C LYS A 27 -4.15 -21.63 -3.91
N ILE A 28 -3.23 -20.70 -3.61
CA ILE A 28 -3.50 -19.48 -2.86
C ILE A 28 -3.49 -18.31 -3.85
N THR A 29 -4.57 -17.55 -3.90
CA THR A 29 -4.67 -16.33 -4.72
C THR A 29 -4.85 -15.16 -3.76
N LYS A 30 -3.99 -14.16 -3.87
CA LYS A 30 -4.11 -12.91 -3.12
C LYS A 30 -4.65 -11.86 -4.07
N GLU A 31 -5.67 -11.13 -3.64
CA GLU A 31 -6.02 -9.91 -4.34
C GLU A 31 -4.88 -8.91 -4.13
N PRO A 32 -4.46 -8.18 -5.18
CA PRO A 32 -3.45 -7.16 -5.03
C PRO A 32 -3.95 -6.14 -4.02
N GLU A 33 -3.15 -5.86 -2.99
CA GLU A 33 -3.41 -4.72 -2.12
C GLU A 33 -3.57 -3.50 -3.02
N SER A 34 -4.76 -2.90 -3.03
CA SER A 34 -4.93 -1.60 -3.65
C SER A 34 -3.89 -0.70 -3.02
N LYS A 35 -2.98 -0.13 -3.83
CA LYS A 35 -2.05 0.88 -3.36
C LYS A 35 -2.85 1.85 -2.51
N SER A 36 -2.49 1.95 -1.24
CA SER A 36 -3.27 2.72 -0.28
C SER A 36 -3.55 4.10 -0.88
N ASP A 37 -4.79 4.60 -0.74
CA ASP A 37 -5.13 5.95 -1.20
C ASP A 37 -4.13 6.98 -0.65
N PHE A 38 -3.55 6.67 0.52
CA PHE A 38 -2.48 7.42 1.15
C PHE A 38 -1.18 7.48 0.33
N GLU A 39 -0.73 6.40 -0.29
CA GLU A 39 0.44 6.38 -1.18
C GLU A 39 0.24 7.31 -2.38
N SER A 40 -0.98 7.28 -2.95
CA SER A 40 -1.37 8.11 -4.09
C SER A 40 -1.41 9.59 -3.70
N VAL A 41 -2.04 9.90 -2.57
CA VAL A 41 -2.08 11.27 -2.01
C VAL A 41 -0.68 11.77 -1.68
N ARG A 42 0.19 10.92 -1.13
CA ARG A 42 1.58 11.26 -0.81
C ARG A 42 2.37 11.65 -2.06
N GLU A 43 2.27 10.86 -3.13
CA GLU A 43 2.96 11.18 -4.39
C GLU A 43 2.39 12.43 -5.06
N GLN A 44 1.07 12.65 -5.02
CA GLN A 44 0.46 13.88 -5.52
C GLN A 44 0.94 15.13 -4.76
N LEU A 45 1.00 15.06 -3.43
CA LEU A 45 1.50 16.15 -2.60
C LEU A 45 2.98 16.42 -2.87
N LYS A 46 3.80 15.37 -2.97
CA LYS A 46 5.22 15.48 -3.27
C LYS A 46 5.45 16.17 -4.63
N ASN A 47 4.67 15.83 -5.64
CA ASN A 47 4.75 16.48 -6.96
C ASN A 47 4.32 17.95 -6.91
N LYS A 48 3.26 18.28 -6.16
CA LYS A 48 2.84 19.69 -5.98
C LYS A 48 3.89 20.52 -5.25
N LEU A 49 4.59 19.94 -4.28
CA LEU A 49 5.67 20.65 -3.56
C LEU A 49 6.91 20.91 -4.43
N GLN A 50 7.06 20.23 -5.56
CA GLN A 50 8.11 20.51 -6.54
C GLN A 50 7.76 21.66 -7.47
N ASP A 51 6.51 22.13 -7.47
CA ASP A 51 6.09 23.27 -8.26
C ASP A 51 6.89 24.52 -7.81
N PRO A 52 7.64 25.16 -8.72
CA PRO A 52 8.46 26.31 -8.39
C PRO A 52 7.65 27.51 -7.88
N GLU A 53 6.38 27.64 -8.26
CA GLU A 53 5.48 28.67 -7.74
C GLU A 53 5.14 28.42 -6.27
N ILE A 54 4.75 27.19 -5.94
CA ILE A 54 4.45 26.77 -4.56
C ILE A 54 5.69 26.91 -3.68
N ARG A 55 6.86 26.48 -4.18
CA ARG A 55 8.13 26.61 -3.46
C ARG A 55 8.49 28.08 -3.20
N SER A 56 8.24 28.97 -4.15
CA SER A 56 8.46 30.41 -3.96
C SER A 56 7.57 31.00 -2.87
N VAL A 57 6.32 30.55 -2.75
CA VAL A 57 5.41 30.96 -1.66
C VAL A 57 5.94 30.50 -0.31
N PHE A 58 6.42 29.26 -0.19
CA PHE A 58 6.98 28.76 1.07
C PHE A 58 8.24 29.51 1.50
N GLU A 59 9.15 29.83 0.58
CA GLU A 59 10.33 30.64 0.92
C GLU A 59 9.94 32.04 1.41
N ARG A 60 8.95 32.68 0.78
CA ARG A 60 8.43 33.99 1.24
C ARG A 60 7.77 33.94 2.61
N LEU A 61 7.17 32.82 2.97
CA LEU A 61 6.54 32.62 4.28
C LEU A 61 7.55 32.31 5.39
N LYS A 62 8.77 31.88 5.03
CA LYS A 62 9.84 31.56 5.98
C LYS A 62 10.53 32.81 6.53
N ASP A 63 10.54 33.90 5.76
CA ASP A 63 11.13 35.19 6.13
C ASP A 63 10.20 36.08 6.99
N LYS A 64 9.08 35.54 7.46
CA LYS A 64 8.06 36.25 8.23
C LYS A 64 7.86 35.63 9.61
#